data_AF-A0A938QK41-F1
#
_entry.id   AF-A0A938QK41-F1
#
_cell.length_a   1.000
_cell.length_b   1.000
_cell.length_c   1.000
_cell.angle_alpha   90.00
_cell.angle_beta   90.00
_cell.angle_gamma   90.00
#
_symmetry.space_group_name_H-M   'P 1'
#
loop_
_entity.id
_entity.type
_entity.pdbx_description
1 polymer ?
#
loop_
_entity_poly.entity_id
_entity_poly.type
_entity_poly.pdbx_seq_one_letter_code
_entity_poly.pdbx_strand_id
1 'polypeptide(L)'
;MSMKTFIALVLLVALSGCATARRERMVWRVKDVVLAESPVVNFGGAGDTVMASIPTRLLQELMLAHLRISRSAGITAELLLTDGDDPNAFAGMLSDRPVIGINLGMVKLIGENINEYAALLGHEAAHWAKGHIDATRLRRSTLEVIGTVVSAGLGAGGVLGAGTLAGLGLSMIDASYSRDQEREADAAGIDYVVANNYDPTGAVTLFEKMIQQAKGPRVPFLASHPSDQERLENIKALIDAKKSLAGAPAP
;
A
#
# COMPACT_ATOMS: atom_id res chain seq x y z
N MET A 1 69.29 -4.62 30.26
CA MET A 1 68.12 -5.49 30.06
C MET A 1 67.13 -4.73 29.21
N SER A 2 66.84 -5.24 28.01
CA SER A 2 66.15 -4.54 26.91
C SER A 2 64.63 -4.48 27.15
N MET A 3 64.01 -3.31 26.98
CA MET A 3 62.56 -3.18 26.86
C MET A 3 62.24 -2.27 25.67
N LYS A 4 61.66 -2.89 24.65
CA LYS A 4 61.37 -2.34 23.33
C LYS A 4 60.22 -1.34 23.42
N THR A 5 60.41 -0.12 22.90
CA THR A 5 59.34 0.85 22.68
C THR A 5 58.49 0.40 21.49
N PHE A 6 57.27 -0.07 21.74
CA PHE A 6 56.29 -0.37 20.70
C PHE A 6 55.50 0.92 20.39
N ILE A 7 55.65 1.44 19.18
CA ILE A 7 54.81 2.52 18.65
C ILE A 7 53.45 1.88 18.30
N ALA A 8 52.41 2.16 19.08
CA ALA A 8 51.05 1.81 18.71
C ALA A 8 50.48 2.93 17.82
N LEU A 9 50.50 2.70 16.51
CA LEU A 9 49.81 3.52 15.51
C LEU A 9 48.30 3.28 15.67
N VAL A 10 47.59 4.20 16.33
CA VAL A 10 46.13 4.19 16.35
C VAL A 10 45.67 4.78 15.01
N LEU A 11 45.36 3.91 14.05
CA LEU A 11 44.62 4.28 12.85
C LEU A 11 43.19 4.62 13.26
N LEU A 12 42.87 5.92 13.29
CA LEU A 12 41.50 6.39 13.43
C LEU A 12 40.76 6.10 12.11
N VAL A 13 40.13 4.93 12.00
CA VAL A 13 39.21 4.65 10.88
C VAL A 13 37.95 5.47 11.14
N ALA A 14 37.88 6.65 10.52
CA ALA A 14 36.63 7.39 10.41
C ALA A 14 35.70 6.61 9.48
N LEU A 15 34.86 5.75 10.07
CA LEU A 15 33.68 5.22 9.40
C LEU A 15 32.71 6.38 9.21
N SER A 16 32.88 7.13 8.12
CA SER A 16 31.82 7.96 7.56
C SER A 16 30.76 7.03 6.99
N GLY A 17 29.94 6.46 7.88
CA GLY A 17 28.69 5.84 7.49
C GLY A 17 27.84 6.93 6.86
N CYS A 18 27.67 6.90 5.55
CA CYS A 18 26.57 7.60 4.90
C CYS A 18 25.29 6.99 5.47
N ALA A 19 24.78 7.57 6.55
CA ALA A 19 23.39 7.45 6.93
C ALA A 19 22.61 8.11 5.79
N THR A 20 22.21 7.31 4.80
CA THR A 20 21.14 7.69 3.89
C THR A 20 19.92 7.96 4.77
N ALA A 21 19.69 9.23 5.10
CA ALA A 21 18.48 9.64 5.77
C ALA A 21 17.32 9.14 4.90
N ARG A 22 16.64 8.09 5.37
CA ARG A 22 15.45 7.56 4.71
C ARG A 22 14.46 8.71 4.71
N ARG A 23 14.20 9.31 3.55
CA ARG A 23 13.19 10.36 3.39
C ARG A 23 11.89 9.83 4.01
N GLU A 24 11.41 10.49 5.05
CA GLU A 24 10.14 10.12 5.65
C GLU A 24 9.05 10.28 4.58
N ARG A 25 8.30 9.19 4.37
CA ARG A 25 7.20 9.16 3.40
C ARG A 25 6.14 10.17 3.86
N MET A 26 5.68 11.01 2.95
CA MET A 26 4.63 11.98 3.25
C MET A 26 3.27 11.29 3.24
N VAL A 27 2.43 11.68 4.18
CA VAL A 27 1.11 11.08 4.40
C VAL A 27 0.09 12.17 4.63
N TRP A 28 -1.01 12.11 3.88
CA TRP A 28 -2.14 13.00 4.03
C TRP A 28 -3.39 12.18 4.30
N ARG A 29 -4.12 12.49 5.37
CA ARG A 29 -5.43 11.88 5.62
C ARG A 29 -6.45 12.57 4.73
N VAL A 30 -7.14 11.81 3.89
CA VAL A 30 -8.08 12.40 2.93
C VAL A 30 -9.20 13.15 3.64
N LYS A 31 -9.64 12.67 4.82
CA LYS A 31 -10.68 13.32 5.63
C LYS A 31 -10.32 14.74 6.09
N ASP A 32 -9.04 15.08 6.16
CA ASP A 32 -8.58 16.40 6.62
C ASP A 32 -8.62 17.44 5.49
N VAL A 33 -8.70 16.99 4.22
CA VAL A 33 -8.61 17.87 3.03
C VAL A 33 -9.89 17.89 2.19
N VAL A 34 -10.85 16.99 2.42
CA VAL A 34 -12.11 16.92 1.65
C VAL A 34 -13.03 18.12 1.85
N LEU A 35 -12.82 18.91 2.91
CA LEU A 35 -13.58 20.13 3.22
C LEU A 35 -12.83 21.41 2.83
N ALA A 36 -11.77 21.30 2.02
CA ALA A 36 -11.06 22.48 1.53
C ALA A 36 -12.01 23.40 0.74
N GLU A 37 -11.93 24.71 1.00
CA GLU A 37 -12.72 25.71 0.28
C GLU A 37 -12.24 25.91 -1.18
N SER A 38 -10.96 25.61 -1.42
CA SER A 38 -10.36 25.68 -2.75
C SER A 38 -10.92 24.58 -3.66
N PRO A 39 -11.16 24.85 -4.97
CA PRO A 39 -11.56 23.82 -5.92
C PRO A 39 -10.47 22.76 -6.18
N VAL A 40 -9.22 23.04 -5.81
CA VAL A 40 -8.06 22.17 -5.97
C VAL A 40 -7.25 22.15 -4.67
N VAL A 41 -6.80 20.96 -4.26
CA VAL A 41 -5.87 20.78 -3.14
C VAL A 41 -4.48 20.43 -3.71
N ASN A 42 -3.47 21.17 -3.27
CA ASN A 42 -2.08 20.92 -3.61
C ASN A 42 -1.43 20.05 -2.53
N PHE A 43 -0.80 18.97 -2.97
CA PHE A 43 -0.03 18.04 -2.13
C PHE A 43 1.45 18.26 -2.41
N GLY A 44 2.25 18.46 -1.37
CA GLY A 44 3.66 18.84 -1.48
C GLY A 44 4.43 18.58 -0.19
N GLY A 45 5.76 18.65 -0.29
CA GLY A 45 6.68 18.44 0.84
C GLY A 45 7.25 19.74 1.41
N ALA A 46 8.37 19.64 2.14
CA ALA A 46 9.06 20.81 2.66
C ALA A 46 9.46 21.77 1.52
N GLY A 47 9.05 23.04 1.63
CA GLY A 47 9.21 24.09 0.61
C GLY A 47 7.96 24.29 -0.27
N ASP A 48 8.02 25.19 -1.25
CA ASP A 48 6.91 25.50 -2.17
C ASP A 48 6.72 24.44 -3.29
N THR A 49 7.25 23.22 -3.12
CA THR A 49 7.19 22.17 -4.15
C THR A 49 5.84 21.46 -4.12
N VAL A 50 5.02 21.72 -5.15
CA VAL A 50 3.80 20.97 -5.42
C VAL A 50 4.12 19.68 -6.16
N MET A 51 3.73 18.55 -5.58
CA MET A 51 3.91 17.20 -6.16
C MET A 51 2.67 16.74 -6.93
N ALA A 52 1.48 17.10 -6.45
CA ALA A 52 0.23 16.84 -7.15
C ALA A 52 -0.81 17.91 -6.82
N SER A 53 -1.71 18.16 -7.77
CA SER A 53 -2.88 19.01 -7.60
C SER A 53 -4.10 18.14 -7.90
N ILE A 54 -4.95 17.92 -6.90
CA ILE A 54 -6.12 17.05 -7.02
C ILE A 54 -7.38 17.92 -6.87
N PRO A 55 -8.36 17.82 -7.78
CA PRO A 55 -9.65 18.50 -7.60
C PRO A 55 -10.30 18.09 -6.28
N THR A 56 -10.79 19.06 -5.51
CA THR A 56 -11.47 18.80 -4.22
C THR A 56 -12.69 17.90 -4.41
N ARG A 57 -13.39 18.05 -5.55
CA ARG A 57 -14.51 17.18 -5.97
C ARG A 57 -14.08 15.71 -6.02
N LEU A 58 -12.92 15.41 -6.59
CA LEU A 58 -12.41 14.05 -6.68
C LEU A 58 -12.07 13.48 -5.30
N LEU A 59 -11.48 14.29 -4.40
CA LEU A 59 -11.20 13.87 -3.03
C LEU A 59 -12.49 13.53 -2.26
N GLN A 60 -13.56 14.31 -2.48
CA GLN A 60 -14.87 14.06 -1.89
C GLN A 60 -15.52 12.78 -2.44
N GLU A 61 -15.49 12.57 -3.75
CA GLU A 61 -15.98 11.35 -4.39
C GLU A 61 -15.21 10.12 -3.90
N LEU A 62 -13.88 10.23 -3.82
CA LEU A 62 -13.00 9.18 -3.33
C LEU A 62 -13.29 8.84 -1.86
N MET A 63 -13.47 9.85 -1.00
CA MET A 63 -13.86 9.63 0.40
C MET A 63 -15.22 8.96 0.50
N LEU A 64 -16.20 9.36 -0.31
CA LEU A 64 -17.53 8.74 -0.31
C LEU A 64 -17.46 7.27 -0.78
N ALA A 65 -16.69 6.97 -1.82
CA ALA A 65 -16.46 5.62 -2.30
C ALA A 65 -15.79 4.76 -1.21
N HIS A 66 -14.78 5.29 -0.54
CA HIS A 66 -14.08 4.64 0.57
C HIS A 66 -15.04 4.28 1.71
N LEU A 67 -15.88 5.22 2.14
CA LEU A 67 -16.86 4.98 3.22
C LEU A 67 -17.88 3.91 2.84
N ARG A 68 -18.39 3.96 1.61
CA ARG A 68 -19.35 2.99 1.07
C ARG A 68 -18.77 1.58 0.99
N ILE A 69 -17.58 1.44 0.43
CA ILE A 69 -16.88 0.17 0.28
C ILE A 69 -16.48 -0.39 1.64
N SER A 70 -15.89 0.42 2.52
CA SER A 70 -15.51 -0.01 3.86
C SER A 70 -16.71 -0.54 4.65
N ARG A 71 -17.87 0.12 4.52
CA ARG A 71 -19.13 -0.34 5.12
C ARG A 71 -19.56 -1.71 4.57
N SER A 72 -19.53 -1.91 3.25
CA SER A 72 -19.88 -3.20 2.64
C SER A 72 -18.90 -4.32 2.99
N ALA A 73 -17.61 -3.98 3.15
CA ALA A 73 -16.57 -4.90 3.57
C ALA A 73 -16.59 -5.20 5.09
N GLY A 74 -17.36 -4.45 5.88
CA GLY A 74 -17.41 -4.61 7.33
C GLY A 74 -16.14 -4.15 8.05
N ILE A 75 -15.37 -3.23 7.46
CA ILE A 75 -14.10 -2.74 8.01
C ILE A 75 -14.19 -1.27 8.41
N THR A 76 -13.31 -0.85 9.31
CA THR A 76 -13.12 0.56 9.67
C THR A 76 -11.67 0.95 9.42
N ALA A 77 -11.40 1.53 8.25
CA ALA A 77 -10.07 1.97 7.86
C ALA A 77 -10.04 3.47 7.52
N GLU A 78 -8.94 4.16 7.82
CA GLU A 78 -8.70 5.52 7.34
C GLU A 78 -8.14 5.51 5.91
N LEU A 79 -8.61 6.42 5.06
CA LEU A 79 -8.06 6.62 3.72
C LEU A 79 -6.90 7.62 3.75
N LEU A 80 -5.76 7.19 3.22
CA LEU A 80 -4.53 7.98 3.14
C LEU A 80 -4.12 8.22 1.68
N LEU A 81 -3.60 9.42 1.42
CA LEU A 81 -2.72 9.69 0.29
C LEU A 81 -1.27 9.66 0.74
N THR A 82 -0.39 9.10 -0.09
CA THR A 82 1.06 9.07 0.16
C THR A 82 1.84 9.55 -1.05
N ASP A 83 3.06 10.04 -0.85
CA ASP A 83 3.94 10.35 -1.96
C ASP A 83 4.47 9.09 -2.67
N GLY A 84 4.97 9.29 -3.89
CA GLY A 84 5.51 8.24 -4.75
C GLY A 84 5.01 8.37 -6.17
N ASP A 85 5.92 8.27 -7.13
CA ASP A 85 5.63 8.47 -8.56
C ASP A 85 5.15 7.20 -9.25
N ASP A 86 5.63 6.04 -8.81
CA ASP A 86 5.22 4.74 -9.36
C ASP A 86 3.90 4.29 -8.73
N PRO A 87 2.87 3.92 -9.52
CA PRO A 87 1.56 3.56 -8.99
C PRO A 87 1.59 2.48 -7.91
N ASN A 88 0.99 2.78 -6.76
CA ASN A 88 0.81 1.84 -5.68
C ASN A 88 -0.44 2.15 -4.82
N ALA A 89 -0.99 1.11 -4.22
CA ALA A 89 -2.00 1.16 -3.17
C ALA A 89 -1.74 0.02 -2.18
N PHE A 90 -2.26 0.15 -0.96
CA PHE A 90 -2.04 -0.86 0.07
C PHE A 90 -3.08 -0.78 1.19
N ALA A 91 -3.41 -1.93 1.76
CA ALA A 91 -3.99 -2.07 3.07
C ALA A 91 -2.88 -2.31 4.13
N GLY A 92 -2.92 -1.59 5.25
CA GLY A 92 -1.91 -1.69 6.31
C GLY A 92 -2.35 -1.01 7.60
N MET A 93 -1.50 -0.95 8.63
CA MET A 93 -1.81 -0.18 9.84
C MET A 93 -0.89 1.02 10.02
N LEU A 94 -1.46 2.11 10.50
CA LEU A 94 -0.74 3.30 10.92
C LEU A 94 -1.09 3.64 12.37
N SER A 95 -0.12 3.49 13.28
CA SER A 95 -0.32 3.72 14.73
C SER A 95 -1.55 2.97 15.27
N ASP A 96 -1.58 1.66 15.04
CA ASP A 96 -2.66 0.74 15.44
C ASP A 96 -4.05 1.00 14.84
N ARG A 97 -4.12 1.81 13.77
CA ARG A 97 -5.35 2.03 13.00
C ARG A 97 -5.28 1.35 11.64
N PRO A 98 -6.31 0.61 11.21
CA PRO A 98 -6.41 0.12 9.83
C PRO A 98 -6.42 1.29 8.86
N VAL A 99 -5.66 1.17 7.79
CA VAL A 99 -5.60 2.16 6.72
C VAL A 99 -5.66 1.50 5.36
N ILE A 100 -6.18 2.26 4.41
CA ILE A 100 -6.02 2.03 2.98
C ILE A 100 -5.26 3.24 2.45
N GLY A 101 -4.08 3.01 1.85
CA GLY A 101 -3.24 4.04 1.27
C GLY A 101 -3.24 3.98 -0.24
N ILE A 102 -3.29 5.15 -0.89
CA ILE A 102 -3.14 5.31 -2.34
C ILE A 102 -2.02 6.33 -2.54
N ASN A 103 -1.05 6.05 -3.41
CA ASN A 103 0.00 7.04 -3.68
C ASN A 103 -0.34 7.97 -4.85
N LEU A 104 0.37 9.10 -4.93
CA LEU A 104 0.14 10.11 -5.97
C LEU A 104 0.35 9.57 -7.39
N GLY A 105 1.25 8.61 -7.58
CA GLY A 105 1.42 7.87 -8.84
C GLY A 105 0.17 7.13 -9.28
N MET A 106 -0.51 6.44 -8.34
CA MET A 106 -1.77 5.76 -8.61
C MET A 106 -2.91 6.74 -8.90
N VAL A 107 -2.98 7.85 -8.16
CA VAL A 107 -3.94 8.94 -8.43
C VAL A 107 -3.76 9.47 -9.86
N LYS A 108 -2.51 9.69 -10.28
CA LYS A 108 -2.18 10.15 -11.63
C LYS A 108 -2.55 9.13 -12.70
N LEU A 109 -2.35 7.83 -12.45
CA LEU A 109 -2.71 6.75 -13.37
C LEU A 109 -4.23 6.64 -13.58
N ILE A 110 -4.99 6.75 -12.48
CA ILE A 110 -6.45 6.64 -12.53
C ILE A 110 -7.08 7.90 -13.13
N GLY A 111 -6.59 9.08 -12.75
CA GLY A 111 -7.22 10.35 -13.11
C GLY A 111 -8.50 10.57 -12.30
N GLU A 112 -9.60 10.94 -12.98
CA GLU A 112 -10.90 11.22 -12.36
C GLU A 112 -11.91 10.05 -12.45
N ASN A 113 -11.47 8.85 -12.83
CA ASN A 113 -12.38 7.71 -12.99
C ASN A 113 -12.75 7.08 -11.63
N ILE A 114 -13.90 7.47 -11.07
CA ILE A 114 -14.36 6.97 -9.77
C ILE A 114 -14.61 5.45 -9.74
N ASN A 115 -14.93 4.80 -10.88
CA ASN A 115 -15.14 3.36 -10.93
C ASN A 115 -13.82 2.58 -10.77
N GLU A 116 -12.70 3.11 -11.28
CA GLU A 116 -11.37 2.55 -11.05
C GLU A 116 -10.94 2.71 -9.59
N TYR A 117 -11.20 3.87 -8.97
CA TYR A 117 -10.97 4.04 -7.54
C TYR A 117 -11.84 3.09 -6.70
N ALA A 118 -13.11 2.92 -7.06
CA ALA A 118 -13.99 1.99 -6.37
C ALA A 118 -13.46 0.54 -6.47
N ALA A 119 -12.98 0.12 -7.64
CA ALA A 119 -12.34 -1.18 -7.81
C ALA A 119 -11.08 -1.34 -6.95
N LEU A 120 -10.20 -0.34 -6.95
CA LEU A 120 -8.99 -0.32 -6.13
C LEU A 120 -9.32 -0.41 -4.63
N LEU A 121 -10.23 0.44 -4.16
CA LEU A 121 -10.68 0.45 -2.76
C LEU A 121 -11.36 -0.86 -2.37
N GLY A 122 -12.15 -1.45 -3.27
CA GLY A 122 -12.81 -2.74 -3.08
C GLY A 122 -11.79 -3.86 -2.85
N HIS A 123 -10.73 -3.88 -3.66
CA HIS A 123 -9.62 -4.84 -3.55
C HIS A 123 -8.88 -4.69 -2.22
N GLU A 124 -8.44 -3.47 -1.86
CA GLU A 124 -7.73 -3.24 -0.60
C GLU A 124 -8.60 -3.50 0.64
N ALA A 125 -9.90 -3.16 0.56
CA ALA A 125 -10.85 -3.48 1.63
C ALA A 125 -11.06 -4.99 1.79
N ALA A 126 -11.04 -5.75 0.69
CA ALA A 126 -11.14 -7.20 0.73
C ALA A 126 -9.93 -7.85 1.42
N HIS A 127 -8.72 -7.35 1.22
CA HIS A 127 -7.55 -7.83 1.98
C HIS A 127 -7.73 -7.68 3.50
N TRP A 128 -8.35 -6.59 3.95
CA TRP A 128 -8.74 -6.41 5.35
C TRP A 128 -9.82 -7.39 5.78
N ALA A 129 -10.94 -7.44 5.05
CA ALA A 129 -12.10 -8.25 5.40
C ALA A 129 -11.78 -9.77 5.44
N LYS A 130 -10.82 -10.22 4.63
CA LYS A 130 -10.36 -11.62 4.55
C LYS A 130 -9.22 -11.95 5.53
N GLY A 131 -8.72 -10.98 6.29
CA GLY A 131 -7.62 -11.19 7.25
C GLY A 131 -6.25 -11.42 6.60
N HIS A 132 -6.06 -11.04 5.34
CA HIS A 132 -4.78 -11.20 4.62
C HIS A 132 -3.66 -10.35 5.24
N ILE A 133 -4.03 -9.19 5.81
CA ILE A 133 -3.09 -8.28 6.50
C ILE A 133 -2.54 -8.93 7.75
N ASP A 134 -3.41 -9.51 8.58
CA ASP A 134 -3.02 -10.17 9.83
C ASP A 134 -2.18 -11.42 9.57
N ALA A 135 -2.54 -12.22 8.56
CA ALA A 135 -1.74 -13.36 8.14
C ALA A 135 -0.32 -12.95 7.71
N THR A 136 -0.18 -11.83 7.01
CA THR A 136 1.13 -11.31 6.58
C THR A 136 1.94 -10.77 7.78
N ARG A 137 1.28 -10.09 8.72
CA ARG A 137 1.89 -9.63 9.98
C ARG A 137 2.43 -10.78 10.81
N LEU A 138 1.60 -11.80 11.03
CA LEU A 138 1.97 -12.99 11.80
C LEU A 138 3.18 -13.68 11.17
N ARG A 139 3.18 -13.88 9.84
CA ARG A 139 4.33 -14.46 9.12
C ARG A 139 5.62 -13.66 9.34
N ARG A 140 5.57 -12.33 9.25
CA ARG A 140 6.75 -11.47 9.50
C ARG A 140 7.22 -11.55 10.95
N SER A 141 6.31 -11.47 11.93
CA SER A 141 6.65 -11.56 13.34
C SER A 141 7.33 -12.91 13.68
N THR A 142 6.84 -14.01 13.11
CA THR A 142 7.46 -15.34 13.27
C THR A 142 8.84 -15.39 12.63
N LEU A 143 9.02 -14.80 11.44
CA LEU A 143 10.32 -14.74 10.76
C LEU A 143 11.33 -13.84 11.49
N GLU A 144 10.91 -12.72 12.06
CA GLU A 144 11.74 -11.83 12.88
C GLU A 144 12.19 -12.54 14.16
N VAL A 145 11.28 -13.25 14.84
CA VAL A 145 11.63 -14.07 16.02
C VAL A 145 12.64 -15.16 15.65
N ILE A 146 12.45 -15.87 14.54
CA ILE A 146 13.40 -16.89 14.07
C ILE A 146 14.76 -16.28 13.69
N GLY A 147 14.78 -15.12 13.02
CA GLY A 147 16.01 -14.40 12.69
C GLY A 147 16.79 -13.94 13.93
N THR A 148 16.08 -13.59 14.99
CA THR A 148 16.68 -13.22 16.29
C THR A 148 17.28 -14.45 17.00
N VAL A 149 16.66 -15.63 16.87
CA VAL A 149 17.19 -16.88 17.44
C VAL A 149 18.40 -17.40 16.67
N VAL A 150 18.43 -17.26 15.34
CA VAL A 150 19.57 -17.68 14.50
C VAL A 150 20.79 -16.76 14.72
N SER A 151 20.58 -15.46 14.92
CA SER A 151 21.65 -14.51 15.25
C SER A 151 22.19 -14.67 16.68
N ALA A 152 21.36 -15.13 17.63
CA ALA A 152 21.81 -15.49 18.97
C ALA A 152 22.73 -16.74 19.00
N GLY A 153 22.68 -17.60 17.97
CA GLY A 153 23.53 -18.78 17.84
C GLY A 153 24.95 -18.51 17.31
N LEU A 154 25.22 -17.34 16.73
CA LEU A 154 26.48 -17.00 16.05
C LEU A 154 27.25 -15.83 16.68
N GLY A 155 26.85 -15.35 17.87
CA GLY A 155 27.42 -14.15 18.48
C GLY A 155 27.56 -14.21 19.99
N ALA A 156 28.38 -15.13 20.51
CA ALA A 156 28.99 -14.94 21.83
C ALA A 156 30.03 -13.81 21.75
N GLY A 157 29.55 -12.56 21.71
CA GLY A 157 30.37 -11.36 21.54
C GLY A 157 29.47 -10.15 21.38
N GLY A 158 29.16 -9.49 22.49
CA GLY A 158 28.09 -8.50 22.56
C GLY A 158 28.25 -7.30 21.65
N VAL A 159 27.17 -6.95 20.96
CA VAL A 159 26.55 -5.61 20.92
C VAL A 159 25.07 -5.86 20.68
N LEU A 160 24.23 -5.67 21.71
CA LEU A 160 22.80 -5.44 21.50
C LEU A 160 22.67 -4.04 20.89
N GLY A 161 22.73 -3.99 19.55
CA GLY A 161 22.69 -2.76 18.78
C GLY A 161 21.32 -2.12 18.85
N ALA A 162 21.22 -1.11 19.71
CA ALA A 162 20.33 0.05 19.63
C ALA A 162 18.91 -0.24 19.10
N GLY A 163 17.98 -0.34 20.06
CA GLY A 163 16.59 0.00 19.83
C GLY A 163 16.51 1.35 19.13
N THR A 164 16.25 1.31 17.83
CA THR A 164 15.93 2.49 17.05
C THR A 164 14.41 2.50 16.96
N LEU A 165 13.77 3.01 18.01
CA LEU A 165 12.44 3.61 17.93
C LEU A 165 12.57 4.85 17.02
N ALA A 166 12.78 4.65 15.73
CA ALA A 166 12.65 5.69 14.71
C ALA A 166 11.15 5.97 14.57
N GLY A 167 10.77 7.19 14.92
CA GLY A 167 9.40 7.63 15.17
C GLY A 167 8.40 7.25 14.09
N LEU A 168 7.26 6.70 14.54
CA LEU A 168 5.96 6.55 13.86
C LEU A 168 6.02 6.47 12.32
N GLY A 169 6.97 5.69 11.80
CA GLY A 169 7.09 5.43 10.38
C GLY A 169 5.96 4.50 9.99
N LEU A 170 5.24 4.84 8.91
CA LEU A 170 4.43 3.86 8.18
C LEU A 170 5.24 2.57 8.07
N SER A 171 4.88 1.56 8.87
CA SER A 171 5.32 0.20 8.62
C SER A 171 4.47 -0.28 7.46
N MET A 172 4.83 0.20 6.26
CA MET A 172 4.33 -0.35 5.03
C MET A 172 4.81 -1.79 5.04
N ILE A 173 3.89 -2.66 5.40
CA ILE A 173 4.07 -4.08 5.19
C ILE A 173 4.10 -4.18 3.68
N ASP A 174 5.30 -4.33 3.13
CA ASP A 174 5.50 -4.75 1.75
C ASP A 174 4.97 -6.20 1.67
N ALA A 175 3.66 -6.31 1.71
CA ALA A 175 2.92 -7.55 1.74
C ALA A 175 2.90 -8.05 0.31
N SER A 176 3.65 -9.12 0.04
CA SER A 176 3.41 -9.89 -1.17
C SER A 176 2.32 -10.90 -0.84
N TYR A 177 1.13 -10.72 -1.41
CA TYR A 177 0.02 -11.63 -1.22
C TYR A 177 0.18 -12.87 -2.11
N SER A 178 -0.34 -14.01 -1.66
CA SER A 178 -0.40 -15.20 -2.51
C SER A 178 -1.43 -15.00 -3.64
N ARG A 179 -1.29 -15.78 -4.72
CA ARG A 179 -2.27 -15.78 -5.82
C ARG A 179 -3.69 -16.12 -5.34
N ASP A 180 -3.84 -17.00 -4.35
CA ASP A 180 -5.13 -17.30 -3.73
C ASP A 180 -5.71 -16.09 -3.00
N GLN A 181 -4.89 -15.38 -2.22
CA GLN A 181 -5.30 -14.17 -1.52
C GLN A 181 -5.73 -13.06 -2.49
N GLU A 182 -5.02 -12.92 -3.61
CA GLU A 182 -5.39 -11.99 -4.67
C GLU A 182 -6.72 -12.38 -5.33
N ARG A 183 -6.96 -13.67 -5.64
CA ARG A 183 -8.25 -14.13 -6.20
C ARG A 183 -9.42 -13.93 -5.24
N GLU A 184 -9.20 -14.18 -3.94
CA GLU A 184 -10.21 -13.91 -2.91
C GLU A 184 -10.51 -12.42 -2.77
N ALA A 185 -9.48 -11.57 -2.86
CA ALA A 185 -9.62 -10.12 -2.84
C ALA A 185 -10.34 -9.60 -4.10
N ASP A 186 -10.02 -10.13 -5.29
CA ASP A 186 -10.70 -9.81 -6.55
C ASP A 186 -12.19 -10.12 -6.46
N ALA A 187 -12.55 -11.34 -6.02
CA ALA A 187 -13.94 -11.77 -5.94
C ALA A 187 -14.76 -10.91 -4.95
N ALA A 188 -14.25 -10.73 -3.74
CA ALA A 188 -14.94 -9.93 -2.72
C ALA A 188 -14.95 -8.43 -3.06
N GLY A 189 -13.86 -7.91 -3.65
CA GLY A 189 -13.76 -6.52 -4.10
C GLY A 189 -14.82 -6.19 -5.15
N ILE A 190 -15.01 -7.07 -6.15
CA ILE A 190 -16.07 -6.92 -7.16
C ILE A 190 -17.46 -6.96 -6.50
N ASP A 191 -17.69 -7.82 -5.50
CA ASP A 191 -18.95 -7.83 -4.74
C ASP A 191 -19.21 -6.48 -4.05
N TYR A 192 -18.20 -5.87 -3.43
CA TYR A 192 -18.34 -4.57 -2.77
C TYR A 192 -18.59 -3.43 -3.75
N VAL A 193 -17.95 -3.47 -4.92
CA VAL A 193 -18.12 -2.49 -6.00
C VAL A 193 -19.56 -2.54 -6.54
N VAL A 194 -20.04 -3.74 -6.88
CA VAL A 194 -21.41 -3.96 -7.37
C VAL A 194 -22.44 -3.58 -6.32
N ALA A 195 -22.24 -3.98 -5.06
CA ALA A 195 -23.16 -3.65 -3.96
C ALA A 195 -23.30 -2.13 -3.71
N ASN A 196 -22.35 -1.32 -4.16
CA ASN A 196 -22.36 0.14 -4.02
C ASN A 196 -22.67 0.87 -5.34
N ASN A 197 -23.16 0.17 -6.37
CA ASN A 197 -23.55 0.71 -7.68
C ASN A 197 -22.40 1.40 -8.45
N TYR A 198 -21.16 0.96 -8.23
CA TYR A 198 -20.04 1.32 -9.10
C TYR A 198 -19.92 0.33 -10.25
N ASP A 199 -19.41 0.78 -11.40
CA ASP A 199 -19.20 -0.10 -12.55
C ASP A 199 -18.00 -1.02 -12.30
N PRO A 200 -18.19 -2.35 -12.18
CA PRO A 200 -17.10 -3.26 -11.88
C PRO A 200 -16.11 -3.42 -13.05
N THR A 201 -16.45 -2.94 -14.25
CA THR A 201 -15.48 -2.88 -15.36
C THR A 201 -14.31 -1.92 -15.07
N GLY A 202 -14.45 -1.01 -14.10
CA GLY A 202 -13.33 -0.21 -13.58
C GLY A 202 -12.15 -1.06 -13.07
N ALA A 203 -12.40 -2.28 -12.58
CA ALA A 203 -11.34 -3.20 -12.20
C ALA A 203 -10.50 -3.62 -13.41
N VAL A 204 -11.16 -3.92 -14.53
CA VAL A 204 -10.51 -4.32 -15.79
C VAL A 204 -9.68 -3.17 -16.35
N THR A 205 -10.26 -1.96 -16.44
CA THR A 205 -9.54 -0.81 -17.00
C THR A 205 -8.34 -0.42 -16.14
N LEU A 206 -8.47 -0.45 -14.82
CA LEU A 206 -7.35 -0.19 -13.91
C LEU A 206 -6.25 -1.25 -14.07
N PHE A 207 -6.61 -2.53 -14.11
CA PHE A 207 -5.65 -3.63 -14.28
C PHE A 207 -4.87 -3.50 -15.60
N GLU A 208 -5.56 -3.19 -16.70
CA GLU A 208 -4.94 -2.97 -18.00
C GLU A 208 -4.00 -1.74 -17.98
N LYS A 209 -4.38 -0.64 -17.32
CA LYS A 209 -3.50 0.52 -17.09
C LYS A 209 -2.23 0.14 -16.33
N MET A 210 -2.35 -0.66 -15.27
CA MET A 210 -1.20 -1.11 -14.48
C MET A 210 -0.25 -2.01 -15.28
N ILE A 211 -0.79 -2.94 -16.09
CA ILE A 211 0.02 -3.77 -17.00
C ILE A 211 0.75 -2.90 -18.04
N GLN A 212 0.07 -1.90 -18.62
CA GLN A 212 0.68 -1.00 -19.60
C GLN A 212 1.82 -0.18 -18.98
N GLN A 213 1.63 0.33 -17.77
CA GLN A 213 2.66 1.04 -17.01
C GLN A 213 3.86 0.13 -16.68
N ALA A 214 3.65 -1.17 -16.51
CA ALA A 214 4.66 -2.16 -16.15
C ALA A 214 5.59 -2.62 -17.27
N LYS A 215 5.46 -2.06 -18.49
CA LYS A 215 6.44 -2.29 -19.57
C LYS A 215 7.80 -1.58 -19.34
N GLY A 216 7.97 -0.88 -18.21
CA GLY A 216 9.25 -0.37 -17.66
C GLY A 216 9.63 -1.03 -16.32
N PRO A 217 10.77 -0.69 -15.68
CA PRO A 217 11.26 -1.39 -14.48
C PRO A 217 10.24 -1.36 -13.33
N ARG A 218 9.73 -2.56 -12.98
CA ARG A 218 8.97 -2.95 -11.77
C ARG A 218 8.03 -1.90 -11.16
N VAL A 219 6.77 -1.91 -11.57
CA VAL A 219 5.68 -1.19 -10.88
C VAL A 219 5.49 -1.78 -9.47
N PRO A 220 5.62 -0.98 -8.39
CA PRO A 220 5.53 -1.45 -7.01
C PRO A 220 4.21 -2.16 -6.68
N PHE A 221 3.08 -1.70 -7.24
CA PHE A 221 1.80 -2.40 -7.07
C PHE A 221 1.86 -3.86 -7.53
N LEU A 222 2.48 -4.14 -8.68
CA LEU A 222 2.59 -5.52 -9.19
C LEU A 222 3.60 -6.37 -8.40
N ALA A 223 4.43 -5.74 -7.58
CA ALA A 223 5.35 -6.43 -6.66
C ALA A 223 4.64 -6.87 -5.37
N SER A 224 3.74 -6.04 -4.82
CA SER A 224 2.90 -6.41 -3.67
C SER A 224 1.69 -7.27 -4.06
N HIS A 225 1.13 -7.03 -5.25
CA HIS A 225 0.00 -7.74 -5.84
C HIS A 225 0.43 -8.46 -7.12
N PRO A 226 0.91 -9.71 -7.04
CA PRO A 226 1.22 -10.48 -8.23
C PRO A 226 0.02 -10.49 -9.19
N SER A 227 0.25 -9.94 -10.38
CA SER A 227 -0.77 -9.75 -11.39
C SER A 227 -0.34 -10.49 -12.65
N ASP A 228 -1.21 -11.35 -13.15
CA ASP A 228 -1.03 -12.05 -14.40
C ASP A 228 -2.32 -12.07 -15.23
N GLN A 229 -2.18 -12.55 -16.46
CA GLN A 229 -3.28 -12.67 -17.41
C GLN A 229 -4.43 -13.54 -16.85
N GLU A 230 -4.11 -14.55 -16.03
CA GLU A 230 -5.10 -15.41 -15.35
C GLU A 230 -6.05 -14.57 -14.49
N ARG A 231 -5.52 -13.67 -13.66
CA ARG A 231 -6.35 -12.80 -12.82
C ARG A 231 -7.25 -11.87 -13.62
N LEU A 232 -6.73 -11.27 -14.69
CA LEU A 232 -7.52 -10.40 -15.55
C LEU A 232 -8.70 -11.15 -16.19
N GLU A 233 -8.47 -12.38 -16.63
CA GLU A 233 -9.51 -13.26 -17.19
C GLU A 233 -10.53 -13.66 -16.13
N ASN A 234 -10.08 -13.96 -14.91
CA ASN A 234 -10.97 -14.27 -13.78
C ASN A 234 -11.85 -13.06 -13.40
N ILE A 235 -11.28 -11.85 -13.33
CA ILE A 235 -12.04 -10.62 -13.07
C ILE A 235 -13.12 -10.41 -14.14
N LYS A 236 -12.77 -10.59 -15.42
CA LYS A 236 -13.74 -10.50 -16.54
C LYS A 236 -14.88 -11.50 -16.37
N ALA A 237 -14.56 -12.76 -16.05
CA ALA A 237 -15.56 -13.81 -15.81
C ALA A 237 -16.48 -13.51 -14.62
N LEU A 238 -15.92 -13.00 -13.50
CA LEU A 238 -16.69 -12.58 -12.34
C LEU A 238 -17.70 -11.48 -12.70
N ILE A 239 -17.26 -10.46 -13.44
CA ILE A 239 -18.11 -9.36 -13.88
C ILE A 239 -19.25 -9.85 -14.77
N ASP A 240 -18.96 -10.73 -15.73
CA ASP A 240 -19.98 -11.27 -16.63
C ASP A 240 -21.00 -12.13 -15.88
N ALA A 241 -20.55 -12.92 -14.90
CA ALA A 241 -21.44 -13.67 -14.02
C ALA A 241 -22.37 -12.74 -13.22
N LYS A 242 -21.86 -11.62 -12.68
CA LYS A 242 -22.70 -10.64 -11.95
C LYS A 242 -23.71 -9.94 -12.85
N LYS A 243 -23.31 -9.57 -14.06
CA LYS A 243 -24.21 -8.95 -15.06
C LYS A 243 -25.34 -9.89 -15.47
N SER A 244 -25.04 -11.17 -15.69
CA SER A 244 -26.07 -12.16 -16.05
C SER A 244 -27.08 -12.40 -14.91
N LEU A 245 -26.64 -12.37 -13.65
CA LEU A 245 -27.53 -12.45 -12.48
C LEU A 245 -28.42 -11.20 -12.33
N ALA A 246 -27.89 -10.01 -12.63
CA ALA A 246 -28.67 -8.76 -12.57
C ALA A 246 -29.71 -8.64 -13.70
N GLY A 247 -29.52 -9.34 -14.82
CA GLY A 247 -30.44 -9.38 -15.96
C GLY A 247 -31.45 -10.53 -15.93
N ALA A 248 -31.34 -11.45 -14.97
CA ALA A 248 -32.27 -12.57 -14.83
C ALA A 248 -33.62 -12.09 -14.23
N PRO A 249 -34.79 -12.48 -14.79
CA PRO A 249 -36.06 -12.21 -14.14
C PRO A 249 -36.08 -12.87 -12.76
N ALA A 250 -36.56 -12.13 -11.75
CA ALA A 250 -36.71 -12.68 -10.40
C ALA A 250 -37.62 -13.93 -10.43
N PRO A 251 -37.29 -14.99 -9.68
CA PRO A 251 -38.11 -16.20 -9.61
C PRO A 251 -39.49 -15.93 -8.99
#